data_AF-A0A544YYK7-F1
#
_entry.id   AF-A0A544YYK7-F1
#
_cell.length_a   1.000
_cell.length_b   1.000
_cell.length_c   1.000
_cell.angle_alpha   90.00
_cell.angle_beta   90.00
_cell.angle_gamma   90.00
#
_symmetry.space_group_name_H-M   'P 1'
#
loop_
_entity.id
_entity.type
_entity.pdbx_description
1 polymer ?
#
loop_
_entity_poly.entity_id
_entity_poly.type
_entity_poly.pdbx_seq_one_letter_code
_entity_poly.pdbx_strand_id
1 'polypeptide(L)'
;MDIDRCRDRWLASGIPAGEIDRVADFGVRWGGLALPPAPHYDGGPCVLCPDTPEGSPADGWWFEAGIQRTAVPYSFIGPGGEFGVYGSRWVPLHATVEGWVESVALTYHASSYAKKIVKVTADEVEAIRLEEHEPVLEVAGLADS
;
A
#
# COMPACT_ATOMS: atom_id res chain seq x y z
N MET A 1 -16.90 1.55 -3.83
CA MET A 1 -17.87 0.52 -3.39
C MET A 1 -18.79 1.13 -2.33
N ASP A 2 -20.07 0.79 -2.34
CA ASP A 2 -21.02 1.21 -1.29
C ASP A 2 -21.01 0.16 -0.17
N ILE A 3 -20.27 0.46 0.89
CA ILE A 3 -19.98 -0.47 2.01
C ILE A 3 -21.23 -0.69 2.86
N ASP A 4 -22.01 0.36 3.08
CA ASP A 4 -23.26 0.28 3.86
C ASP A 4 -24.23 -0.70 3.21
N ARG A 5 -24.32 -0.68 1.88
CA ARG A 5 -25.15 -1.63 1.13
C ARG A 5 -24.62 -3.07 1.18
N CYS A 6 -23.34 -3.27 1.45
CA CYS A 6 -22.71 -4.60 1.50
C CYS A 6 -22.70 -5.21 2.91
N ARG A 7 -22.91 -4.41 3.96
CA ARG A 7 -22.74 -4.81 5.36
C ARG A 7 -23.54 -6.06 5.73
N ASP A 8 -24.85 -6.07 5.49
CA ASP A 8 -25.72 -7.19 5.87
C ASP A 8 -25.31 -8.49 5.17
N ARG A 9 -24.92 -8.39 3.89
CA ARG A 9 -24.44 -9.53 3.10
C ARG A 9 -23.13 -10.07 3.66
N TRP A 10 -22.19 -9.19 4.02
CA TRP A 10 -20.90 -9.59 4.57
C TRP A 10 -21.01 -10.20 5.97
N LEU A 11 -21.86 -9.65 6.83
CA LEU A 11 -22.20 -10.25 8.12
C LEU A 11 -22.80 -11.65 7.94
N ALA A 12 -23.71 -11.82 6.97
CA ALA A 12 -24.30 -13.13 6.67
C ALA A 12 -23.26 -14.15 6.13
N SER A 13 -22.20 -13.68 5.47
CA SER A 13 -21.06 -14.49 5.04
C SER A 13 -20.04 -14.79 6.14
N GLY A 14 -20.26 -14.30 7.37
CA GLY A 14 -19.39 -14.56 8.52
C GLY A 14 -18.21 -13.59 8.67
N ILE A 15 -18.21 -12.48 7.92
CA ILE A 15 -17.21 -11.41 8.10
C ILE A 15 -17.52 -10.65 9.40
N PRO A 16 -16.55 -10.50 10.33
CA PRO A 16 -16.77 -9.78 11.58
C PRO A 16 -17.10 -8.31 11.34
N ALA A 17 -18.00 -7.75 12.15
CA ALA A 17 -18.40 -6.34 12.04
C ALA A 17 -17.21 -5.37 12.09
N GLY A 18 -16.22 -5.63 12.95
CA GLY A 18 -15.03 -4.78 13.06
C GLY A 18 -14.16 -4.77 11.80
N GLU A 19 -14.17 -5.84 11.00
CA GLU A 19 -13.46 -5.88 9.72
C GLU A 19 -14.21 -5.08 8.64
N ILE A 20 -15.54 -5.11 8.68
CA ILE A 20 -16.37 -4.26 7.83
C ILE A 20 -16.17 -2.79 8.17
N ASP A 21 -16.08 -2.46 9.47
CA ASP A 21 -15.82 -1.10 9.93
C ASP A 21 -14.43 -0.61 9.47
N ARG A 22 -13.41 -1.48 9.49
CA ARG A 22 -12.08 -1.14 8.94
C ARG A 22 -12.11 -0.82 7.44
N VAL A 23 -12.89 -1.55 6.65
CA VAL A 23 -13.09 -1.22 5.22
C VAL A 23 -13.83 0.10 5.07
N ALA A 24 -14.85 0.36 5.90
CA ALA A 24 -15.60 1.61 5.90
C ALA A 24 -14.69 2.82 6.20
N ASP A 25 -13.90 2.72 7.27
CA ASP A 25 -12.97 3.77 7.69
C ASP A 25 -11.90 4.04 6.61
N PHE A 26 -11.34 2.98 6.01
CA PHE A 26 -10.43 3.13 4.88
C PHE A 26 -11.12 3.81 3.69
N GLY A 27 -12.34 3.40 3.35
CA GLY A 27 -13.13 3.97 2.27
C GLY A 27 -13.45 5.45 2.48
N VAL A 28 -13.79 5.86 3.70
CA VAL A 28 -14.04 7.27 4.05
C VAL A 28 -12.76 8.11 3.90
N ARG A 29 -11.63 7.56 4.33
CA ARG A 29 -10.37 8.30 4.36
C ARG A 29 -9.68 8.38 2.99
N TRP A 30 -9.75 7.31 2.22
CA TRP A 30 -8.92 7.10 1.03
C TRP A 30 -9.72 6.80 -0.24
N GLY A 31 -11.00 6.44 -0.11
CA GLY A 31 -11.82 5.99 -1.22
C GLY A 31 -11.88 7.01 -2.36
N GLY A 32 -11.56 6.54 -3.57
CA GLY A 32 -11.53 7.35 -4.79
C GLY A 32 -10.24 8.14 -5.00
N LEU A 33 -9.28 8.09 -4.07
CA LEU A 33 -8.00 8.78 -4.26
C LEU A 33 -7.20 8.12 -5.38
N ALA A 34 -6.98 8.88 -6.46
CA ALA A 34 -6.08 8.50 -7.53
C ALA A 34 -4.62 8.78 -7.11
N LEU A 35 -3.78 7.76 -7.17
CA LEU A 35 -2.35 7.89 -6.88
C LEU A 35 -1.59 8.30 -8.15
N PRO A 36 -0.49 9.06 -8.01
CA PRO A 36 0.29 9.46 -9.17
C PRO A 36 0.87 8.23 -9.90
N PRO A 37 1.25 8.40 -11.18
CA PRO A 37 1.99 7.38 -11.90
C PRO A 37 3.26 7.01 -11.14
N ALA A 38 3.62 5.73 -11.14
CA ALA A 38 4.87 5.26 -10.58
C ALA A 38 5.65 4.57 -11.72
N PRO A 39 6.33 5.33 -12.60
CA PRO A 39 6.84 4.81 -13.88
C PRO A 39 7.92 3.73 -13.74
N HIS A 40 8.48 3.57 -12.55
CA HIS A 40 9.48 2.55 -12.22
C HIS A 40 8.97 1.54 -11.18
N TYR A 41 7.68 1.60 -10.81
CA TYR A 41 7.04 0.70 -9.88
C TYR A 41 5.64 0.32 -10.37
N ASP A 42 5.51 -0.89 -10.88
CA ASP A 42 4.26 -1.41 -11.47
C ASP A 42 3.30 -2.03 -10.43
N GLY A 43 3.70 -2.06 -9.15
CA GLY A 43 2.87 -2.57 -8.07
C GLY A 43 1.85 -1.54 -7.56
N GLY A 44 1.02 -1.98 -6.62
CA GLY A 44 0.18 -1.06 -5.87
C GLY A 44 -1.11 -0.64 -6.57
N PRO A 45 -2.04 0.01 -5.85
CA PRO A 45 -3.24 0.57 -6.44
C PRO A 45 -2.89 1.85 -7.21
N CYS A 46 -3.49 2.04 -8.39
CA CYS A 46 -3.57 3.33 -9.06
C CYS A 46 -4.73 4.19 -8.50
N VAL A 47 -5.77 3.56 -7.94
CA VAL A 47 -6.88 4.24 -7.27
C VAL A 47 -7.23 3.47 -6.00
N LEU A 48 -7.26 4.15 -4.86
CA LEU A 48 -7.67 3.56 -3.58
C LEU A 48 -9.18 3.35 -3.56
N CYS A 49 -9.60 2.09 -3.45
CA CYS A 49 -10.99 1.68 -3.38
C CYS A 49 -11.02 0.30 -2.74
N PRO A 50 -11.37 0.19 -1.44
CA PRO A 50 -11.28 -1.09 -0.78
C PRO A 50 -12.27 -2.09 -1.40
N ASP A 51 -11.98 -3.38 -1.25
CA ASP A 51 -12.90 -4.47 -1.59
C ASP A 51 -13.30 -5.27 -0.33
N THR A 52 -13.97 -6.39 -0.56
CA THR A 52 -14.50 -7.30 0.46
C THR A 52 -13.38 -7.82 1.36
N PRO A 53 -13.57 -7.82 2.70
CA PRO A 53 -12.66 -8.49 3.60
C PRO A 53 -12.54 -9.98 3.31
N GLU A 54 -11.32 -10.48 3.35
CA GLU A 54 -10.97 -11.89 3.18
C GLU A 54 -10.05 -12.34 4.31
N GLY A 55 -9.94 -13.66 4.47
CA GLY A 55 -9.14 -14.28 5.51
C GLY A 55 -9.97 -15.04 6.54
N SER A 56 -9.40 -15.20 7.73
CA SER A 56 -10.00 -16.02 8.78
C SER A 56 -9.59 -15.52 10.17
N PRO A 57 -10.31 -15.89 11.24
CA PRO A 57 -9.87 -15.60 12.61
C PRO A 57 -8.48 -16.18 12.94
N ALA A 58 -8.05 -17.25 12.27
CA ALA A 58 -6.76 -17.89 12.52
C ALA A 58 -5.61 -17.21 11.76
N ASP A 59 -5.88 -16.74 10.53
CA ASP A 59 -4.87 -16.20 9.61
C ASP A 59 -4.84 -14.67 9.59
N GLY A 60 -5.81 -14.03 10.25
CA GLY A 60 -6.07 -12.60 10.17
C GLY A 60 -6.97 -12.25 8.99
N TRP A 61 -7.56 -11.06 9.09
CA TRP A 61 -8.41 -10.48 8.06
C TRP A 61 -7.67 -9.37 7.32
N TRP A 62 -7.84 -9.35 6.00
CA TRP A 62 -7.29 -8.33 5.11
C TRP A 62 -8.33 -7.92 4.07
N PHE A 63 -8.09 -6.84 3.35
CA PHE A 63 -8.88 -6.45 2.17
C PHE A 63 -8.00 -5.81 1.10
N GLU A 64 -8.37 -5.94 -0.17
CA GLU A 64 -7.67 -5.24 -1.25
C GLU A 64 -7.80 -3.72 -1.09
N ALA A 65 -6.71 -2.99 -1.33
CA ALA A 65 -6.65 -1.54 -1.10
C ALA A 65 -7.17 -0.70 -2.28
N GLY A 66 -7.29 -1.28 -3.49
CA GLY A 66 -7.67 -0.51 -4.66
C GLY A 66 -7.43 -1.17 -6.01
N ILE A 67 -7.83 -0.44 -7.06
CA ILE A 67 -7.61 -0.82 -8.46
C ILE A 67 -6.12 -0.82 -8.75
N GLN A 68 -5.57 -1.93 -9.22
CA GLN A 68 -4.13 -2.12 -9.43
C GLN A 68 -3.60 -1.38 -10.68
N ARG A 69 -2.29 -1.09 -10.70
CA ARG A 69 -1.61 -0.55 -11.90
C ARG A 69 -1.52 -1.58 -13.03
N THR A 70 -0.83 -2.71 -12.81
CA THR A 70 -0.47 -3.62 -13.92
C THR A 70 -0.30 -5.10 -13.55
N ALA A 71 0.11 -5.45 -12.33
CA ALA A 71 0.37 -6.85 -11.92
C ALA A 71 -0.66 -7.39 -10.90
N VAL A 72 -0.77 -8.73 -10.82
CA VAL A 72 -1.53 -9.56 -9.82
C VAL A 72 -1.60 -8.91 -8.44
N PRO A 73 -2.64 -9.18 -7.61
CA PRO A 73 -3.00 -8.33 -6.48
C PRO A 73 -1.85 -8.03 -5.54
N TYR A 74 -1.17 -6.93 -5.84
CA TYR A 74 -0.23 -6.25 -4.97
C TYR A 74 -1.03 -5.10 -4.43
N SER A 75 -1.73 -5.31 -3.31
CA SER A 75 -2.00 -4.32 -2.24
C SER A 75 -3.15 -4.74 -1.37
N PHE A 76 -2.83 -5.09 -0.14
CA PHE A 76 -3.79 -5.45 0.87
C PHE A 76 -3.58 -4.59 2.11
N ILE A 77 -4.66 -4.37 2.86
CA ILE A 77 -4.61 -3.79 4.20
C ILE A 77 -4.70 -4.93 5.20
N GLY A 78 -3.63 -5.12 5.97
CA GLY A 78 -3.50 -6.20 6.93
C GLY A 78 -4.17 -5.91 8.27
N PRO A 79 -4.21 -6.90 9.17
CA PRO A 79 -4.97 -6.85 10.41
C PRO A 79 -4.63 -5.68 11.35
N GLY A 80 -3.41 -5.16 11.30
CA GLY A 80 -2.96 -3.99 12.06
C GLY A 80 -3.10 -2.65 11.31
N GLY A 81 -3.64 -2.64 10.09
CA GLY A 81 -3.73 -1.46 9.24
C GLY A 81 -2.51 -1.22 8.35
N GLU A 82 -1.57 -2.16 8.35
CA GLU A 82 -0.36 -2.12 7.55
C GLU A 82 -0.65 -2.40 6.07
N PHE A 83 0.13 -1.74 5.19
CA PHE A 83 0.04 -1.94 3.76
C PHE A 83 1.01 -3.05 3.35
N GLY A 84 0.50 -4.11 2.73
CA GLY A 84 1.28 -5.31 2.49
C GLY A 84 0.82 -6.14 1.30
N VAL A 85 1.49 -7.27 1.15
CA VAL A 85 1.22 -8.27 0.11
C VAL A 85 0.84 -9.59 0.78
N TYR A 86 -0.24 -10.20 0.30
CA TYR A 86 -0.64 -11.53 0.71
C TYR A 86 -0.25 -12.54 -0.36
N GLY A 87 0.72 -13.40 -0.03
CA GLY A 87 1.15 -14.53 -0.86
C GLY A 87 0.84 -15.85 -0.16
N SER A 88 1.87 -16.69 0.06
CA SER A 88 1.74 -17.85 0.97
C SER A 88 1.59 -17.45 2.44
N ARG A 89 1.96 -16.22 2.77
CA ARG A 89 1.79 -15.58 4.07
C ARG A 89 1.62 -14.08 3.88
N TRP A 90 1.12 -13.41 4.92
CA TRP A 90 1.12 -11.97 5.00
C TRP A 90 2.56 -11.42 5.08
N VAL A 91 2.86 -10.41 4.26
CA VAL A 91 4.14 -9.68 4.30
C VAL A 91 3.83 -8.18 4.31
N PRO A 92 4.03 -7.50 5.45
CA PRO A 92 3.81 -6.07 5.53
C PRO A 92 4.98 -5.31 4.89
N LEU A 93 4.67 -4.26 4.13
CA LEU A 93 5.67 -3.42 3.44
C LEU A 93 5.79 -2.06 4.11
N HIS A 94 4.66 -1.44 4.46
CA HIS A 94 4.60 -0.19 5.21
C HIS A 94 3.72 -0.36 6.43
N ALA A 95 4.13 0.23 7.55
CA ALA A 95 3.37 0.17 8.79
C ALA A 95 2.00 0.86 8.69
N THR A 96 1.85 1.81 7.76
CA THR A 96 0.63 2.58 7.54
C THR A 96 0.36 2.79 6.05
N VAL A 97 -0.90 3.09 5.72
CA VAL A 97 -1.32 3.49 4.35
C VAL A 97 -0.65 4.81 3.96
N GLU A 98 -0.47 5.72 4.91
CA GLU A 98 0.18 7.01 4.73
C GLU A 98 1.62 6.84 4.26
N GLY A 99 2.40 5.94 4.89
CA GLY A 99 3.78 5.69 4.48
C GLY A 99 3.87 5.11 3.08
N TRP A 100 2.90 4.26 2.69
CA TRP A 100 2.79 3.80 1.31
C TRP A 100 2.51 4.96 0.34
N VAL A 101 1.51 5.80 0.63
CA VAL A 101 1.12 6.92 -0.23
C VAL A 101 2.27 7.92 -0.38
N GLU A 102 2.98 8.21 0.70
CA GLU A 102 4.16 9.07 0.69
C GLU A 102 5.29 8.48 -0.16
N SER A 103 5.61 7.19 0.02
CA SER A 103 6.64 6.51 -0.80
C SER A 103 6.34 6.61 -2.30
N VAL A 104 5.07 6.44 -2.70
CA VAL A 104 4.64 6.61 -4.10
C VAL A 104 4.78 8.05 -4.56
N ALA A 105 4.39 9.02 -3.74
CA ALA A 105 4.49 10.44 -4.05
C ALA A 105 5.96 10.89 -4.19
N LEU A 106 6.84 10.42 -3.31
CA LEU A 106 8.28 10.68 -3.35
C LEU A 106 8.92 10.09 -4.60
N THR A 107 8.57 8.85 -4.95
CA THR A 107 9.04 8.20 -6.18
C THR A 107 8.60 8.99 -7.41
N TYR A 108 7.34 9.41 -7.47
CA TYR A 108 6.84 10.22 -8.58
C TYR A 108 7.57 11.56 -8.66
N HIS A 109 7.71 12.26 -7.53
CA HIS A 109 8.44 13.52 -7.43
C HIS A 109 9.88 13.34 -7.94
N ALA A 110 10.66 12.40 -7.40
CA ALA A 110 12.01 12.12 -7.84
C ALA A 110 12.08 11.85 -9.36
N SER A 111 11.16 11.04 -9.89
CA SER A 111 11.11 10.74 -11.33
C SER A 111 10.84 11.96 -12.21
N SER A 112 10.07 12.93 -11.71
CA SER A 112 9.75 14.17 -12.46
C SER A 112 10.91 15.17 -12.54
N TYR A 113 11.83 15.13 -11.58
CA TYR A 113 13.02 16.02 -11.54
C TYR A 113 14.31 15.32 -11.99
N ALA A 114 14.35 13.98 -11.99
CA ALA A 114 15.52 13.22 -12.37
C ALA A 114 15.87 13.46 -13.84
N LYS A 115 17.06 14.01 -14.09
CA LYS A 115 17.63 14.12 -15.44
C LYS A 115 18.25 12.81 -15.92
N LYS A 116 18.58 11.91 -14.99
CA LYS A 116 19.21 10.61 -15.23
C LYS A 116 18.89 9.67 -14.07
N ILE A 117 18.54 8.43 -14.39
CA ILE A 117 18.39 7.34 -13.41
C ILE A 117 19.44 6.28 -13.73
N VAL A 118 20.23 5.90 -12.74
CA VAL A 118 21.32 4.92 -12.88
C VAL A 118 21.10 3.81 -11.87
N LYS A 119 21.15 2.56 -12.35
CA LYS A 119 21.21 1.38 -11.48
C LYS A 119 22.66 1.14 -11.08
N VAL A 120 22.91 1.05 -9.78
CA VAL A 120 24.21 0.73 -9.19
C VAL A 120 24.09 -0.53 -8.33
N THR A 121 25.20 -1.21 -8.07
CA THR A 121 25.22 -2.45 -7.26
C THR A 121 26.47 -2.60 -6.39
N ALA A 122 26.35 -3.31 -5.26
CA ALA A 122 27.47 -3.66 -4.36
C ALA A 122 28.33 -2.45 -3.99
N ASP A 123 29.64 -2.47 -4.25
CA ASP A 123 30.58 -1.41 -3.90
C ASP A 123 30.19 -0.02 -4.44
N GLU A 124 29.47 0.03 -5.57
CA GLU A 124 28.97 1.29 -6.12
C GLU A 124 27.86 1.91 -5.25
N VAL A 125 27.12 1.10 -4.49
CA VAL A 125 26.14 1.57 -3.50
C VAL A 125 26.86 2.21 -2.32
N GLU A 126 27.90 1.55 -1.79
CA GLU A 126 28.71 2.05 -0.68
C GLU A 126 29.47 3.34 -1.01
N ALA A 127 29.69 3.60 -2.31
CA ALA A 127 30.32 4.81 -2.79
C ALA A 127 29.37 6.03 -2.86
N ILE A 128 28.06 5.85 -2.66
CA ILE A 128 27.10 6.95 -2.66
C ILE A 128 27.20 7.74 -1.35
N ARG A 129 27.56 9.02 -1.48
CA ARG A 129 27.61 9.97 -0.36
C ARG A 129 26.25 10.59 -0.11
N LEU A 130 25.40 9.87 0.62
CA LEU A 130 24.04 10.30 0.96
C LEU A 130 24.02 11.63 1.74
N GLU A 131 25.07 11.90 2.52
CA GLU A 131 25.26 13.12 3.29
C GLU A 131 25.44 14.38 2.42
N GLU A 132 25.76 14.23 1.13
CA GLU A 132 25.86 15.35 0.19
C GLU A 132 24.50 15.70 -0.45
N HIS A 133 23.44 14.96 -0.13
CA HIS A 133 22.09 15.14 -0.67
C HIS A 133 21.13 15.73 0.38
N GLU A 134 20.13 16.49 -0.09
CA GLU A 134 19.07 17.00 0.77
C GLU A 134 18.19 15.83 1.24
N PRO A 135 18.06 15.60 2.57
CA PRO A 135 17.21 14.55 3.07
C PRO A 135 15.75 14.91 2.83
N VAL A 136 14.98 13.95 2.34
CA VAL A 136 13.52 14.08 2.27
C VAL A 136 12.93 13.37 3.46
N LEU A 137 12.01 14.02 4.16
CA LEU A 137 11.26 13.38 5.23
C LEU A 137 10.39 12.29 4.61
N GLU A 138 10.53 11.07 5.10
CA GLU A 138 9.69 9.95 4.73
C GLU A 138 9.27 9.17 5.99
N VAL A 139 8.09 8.57 5.92
CA VAL A 139 7.64 7.53 6.83
C VAL A 139 8.37 6.25 6.43
N ALA A 140 9.32 5.84 7.27
CA ALA A 140 10.07 4.60 7.10
C ALA A 140 9.15 3.41 6.83
N GLY A 141 9.46 2.66 5.79
CA GLY A 141 8.89 1.36 5.51
C GLY A 141 9.33 0.33 6.56
N LEU A 142 8.60 -0.78 6.65
CA LEU A 142 8.96 -1.87 7.56
C LEU A 142 10.19 -2.65 7.08
N ALA A 143 10.55 -2.51 5.80
CA ALA A 143 11.76 -3.08 5.24
C ALA A 143 13.02 -2.24 5.49
N ASP A 144 12.88 -1.04 6.07
CA ASP A 144 13.99 -0.11 6.32
C ASP A 144 14.67 -0.35 7.69
N SER A 145 14.15 -1.30 8.48
CA SER A 145 14.65 -1.68 9.81
C SER A 145 15.35 -3.03 9.84
#